data_AF-A0A7V3IU62-F1
#
_entry.id   AF-A0A7V3IU62-F1
#
_cell.length_a   1.000
_cell.length_b   1.000
_cell.length_c   1.000
_cell.angle_alpha   90.00
_cell.angle_beta   90.00
_cell.angle_gamma   90.00
#
_symmetry.space_group_name_H-M   'P 1'
#
loop_
_entity.id
_entity.type
_entity.pdbx_description
1 polymer ?
#
loop_
_entity_poly.entity_id
_entity_poly.type
_entity_poly.pdbx_seq_one_letter_code
_entity_poly.pdbx_strand_id
1 'polypeptide(L)'
;MKHNPLISDFNTYLDTAPFSNIEPKHFKPAVKQLIAEAKQDIQNITDNNNEASFENTIEALEYSGLQLSVVQNILMNINSAETNDEWQKTTEEVLPLLNDFYNDIRQNKPLFERIAKVKETSNPEDLTPEQQMLLDKTYKSFVRNGANLDERKQEEL
;
A
#
# COMPACT_ATOMS: atom_id res chain seq x y z
N MET A 1 -11.70 -24.12 -5.29
CA MET A 1 -10.57 -23.22 -4.94
C MET A 1 -10.25 -23.47 -3.47
N LYS A 2 -8.97 -23.63 -3.10
CA LYS A 2 -8.59 -23.76 -1.69
C LYS A 2 -8.82 -22.41 -1.00
N HIS A 3 -9.55 -22.40 0.11
CA HIS A 3 -9.82 -21.21 0.92
C HIS A 3 -8.50 -20.64 1.46
N ASN A 4 -8.29 -19.33 1.34
CA ASN A 4 -7.13 -18.63 1.89
C ASN A 4 -7.62 -17.61 2.93
N PRO A 5 -7.29 -17.79 4.22
CA PRO A 5 -7.83 -16.95 5.30
C PRO A 5 -7.30 -15.52 5.24
N LEU A 6 -6.20 -15.23 4.54
CA LEU A 6 -5.58 -13.91 4.46
C LEU A 6 -6.29 -12.94 3.50
N ILE A 7 -7.17 -13.46 2.64
CA ILE A 7 -7.93 -12.69 1.63
C ILE A 7 -9.45 -12.83 1.83
N SER A 8 -9.86 -13.21 3.04
CA SER A 8 -11.25 -13.31 3.45
C SER A 8 -11.47 -12.41 4.67
N ASP A 9 -12.70 -11.95 4.87
CA ASP A 9 -13.06 -11.19 6.07
C ASP A 9 -12.73 -11.98 7.34
N PHE A 10 -12.11 -11.30 8.31
CA PHE A 10 -11.77 -11.88 9.61
C PHE A 10 -13.00 -11.94 10.50
N ASN A 11 -13.72 -13.07 10.48
CA ASN A 11 -14.93 -13.27 11.28
C ASN A 11 -14.63 -13.63 12.75
N THR A 12 -13.70 -12.92 13.38
CA THR A 12 -13.26 -13.10 14.77
C THR A 12 -13.69 -11.90 15.63
N TYR A 13 -13.47 -11.96 16.94
CA TYR A 13 -13.73 -10.80 17.81
C TYR A 13 -12.82 -9.63 17.42
N LEU A 14 -13.42 -8.46 17.17
CA LEU A 14 -12.75 -7.23 16.70
C LEU A 14 -11.94 -7.42 15.40
N ASP A 15 -12.40 -8.29 14.50
CA ASP A 15 -11.77 -8.54 13.20
C ASP A 15 -10.27 -8.88 13.32
N THR A 16 -9.90 -9.59 14.39
CA THR A 16 -8.52 -10.01 14.65
C THR A 16 -8.08 -11.12 13.70
N ALA A 17 -6.79 -11.13 13.33
CA ALA A 17 -6.25 -12.15 12.44
C ALA A 17 -6.50 -13.58 13.01
N PRO A 18 -7.06 -14.52 12.22
CA PRO A 18 -7.33 -15.88 12.68
C PRO A 18 -6.04 -16.72 12.67
N PHE A 19 -5.08 -16.38 13.55
CA PHE A 19 -3.72 -16.95 13.57
C PHE A 19 -3.69 -18.49 13.55
N SER A 20 -4.65 -19.16 14.21
CA SER A 20 -4.75 -20.62 14.22
C SER A 20 -5.01 -21.25 12.84
N ASN A 21 -5.49 -20.48 11.88
CA ASN A 21 -5.78 -20.92 10.51
C ASN A 21 -4.72 -20.44 9.50
N ILE A 22 -3.77 -19.61 9.92
CA ILE A 22 -2.76 -19.01 9.04
C ILE A 22 -1.55 -19.94 8.97
N GLU A 23 -1.12 -20.24 7.76
CA GLU A 23 0.03 -21.11 7.48
C GLU A 23 0.96 -20.41 6.49
N PRO A 24 2.28 -20.72 6.47
CA PRO A 24 3.24 -20.08 5.58
C PRO A 24 2.84 -20.13 4.10
N LYS A 25 2.26 -21.25 3.66
CA LYS A 25 1.77 -21.46 2.28
C LYS A 25 0.68 -20.47 1.83
N HIS A 26 0.01 -19.77 2.76
CA HIS A 26 -1.05 -18.82 2.44
C HIS A 26 -0.51 -17.46 1.96
N PHE A 27 0.71 -17.09 2.35
CA PHE A 27 1.22 -15.72 2.15
C PHE A 27 1.52 -15.39 0.70
N LYS A 28 2.35 -16.19 0.03
CA LYS A 28 2.72 -15.90 -1.37
C LYS A 28 1.52 -15.75 -2.32
N PRO A 29 0.51 -16.65 -2.33
CA PRO A 29 -0.67 -16.45 -3.18
C PRO A 29 -1.52 -15.25 -2.73
N ALA A 30 -1.70 -15.02 -1.42
CA ALA A 30 -2.44 -13.86 -0.92
C ALA A 30 -1.78 -12.54 -1.33
N VAL A 31 -0.47 -12.40 -1.08
CA VAL A 31 0.30 -11.20 -1.42
C VAL A 31 0.26 -10.91 -2.90
N LYS A 32 0.41 -11.92 -3.77
CA LYS A 32 0.30 -11.70 -5.23
C LYS A 32 -1.07 -11.18 -5.65
N GLN A 33 -2.14 -11.74 -5.08
CA GLN A 33 -3.49 -11.29 -5.38
C GLN A 33 -3.72 -9.86 -4.86
N LEU A 34 -3.38 -9.59 -3.60
CA LEU A 34 -3.56 -8.29 -2.97
C LEU A 34 -2.70 -7.19 -3.61
N ILE A 35 -1.51 -7.52 -4.12
CA ILE A 35 -0.72 -6.61 -4.96
C ILE A 35 -1.44 -6.29 -6.26
N ALA A 36 -2.05 -7.28 -6.92
CA ALA A 36 -2.80 -7.03 -8.15
C ALA A 36 -4.02 -6.14 -7.92
N GLU A 37 -4.74 -6.37 -6.82
CA GLU A 37 -5.87 -5.52 -6.38
C GLU A 37 -5.39 -4.09 -6.07
N ALA A 38 -4.33 -3.95 -5.26
CA ALA A 38 -3.79 -2.63 -4.93
C ALA A 38 -3.23 -1.88 -6.17
N LYS A 39 -2.62 -2.58 -7.14
CA LYS A 39 -2.23 -1.99 -8.42
C LYS A 39 -3.44 -1.48 -9.20
N GLN A 40 -4.56 -2.19 -9.16
CA GLN A 40 -5.80 -1.75 -9.80
C GLN A 40 -6.38 -0.52 -9.11
N ASP A 41 -6.35 -0.44 -7.78
CA ASP A 41 -6.79 0.75 -7.03
C ASP A 41 -5.97 1.98 -7.44
N ILE A 42 -4.65 1.82 -7.50
CA ILE A 42 -3.73 2.89 -7.91
C ILE A 42 -4.01 3.30 -9.36
N GLN A 43 -4.24 2.34 -10.26
CA GLN A 43 -4.62 2.65 -11.63
C GLN A 43 -5.94 3.43 -11.69
N ASN A 44 -6.93 3.06 -10.89
CA ASN A 44 -8.20 3.78 -10.85
C ASN A 44 -8.02 5.24 -10.38
N ILE A 45 -7.05 5.50 -9.49
CA ILE A 45 -6.68 6.86 -9.08
C ILE A 45 -6.02 7.60 -10.25
N THR A 46 -5.02 7.00 -10.89
CA THR A 46 -4.26 7.66 -11.97
C THR A 46 -5.11 7.93 -13.21
N ASP A 47 -6.01 7.02 -13.55
CA ASP A 47 -6.84 7.06 -14.75
C ASP A 47 -8.15 7.85 -14.54
N ASN A 48 -8.35 8.42 -13.34
CA ASN A 48 -9.54 9.21 -13.03
C ASN A 48 -9.53 10.55 -13.79
N ASN A 49 -10.45 10.71 -14.74
CA ASN A 49 -10.53 11.91 -15.57
C ASN A 49 -11.11 13.15 -14.87
N ASN A 50 -11.63 13.02 -13.64
CA ASN A 50 -12.07 14.17 -12.87
C ASN A 50 -10.87 14.97 -12.33
N GLU A 51 -11.09 16.26 -12.09
CA GLU A 51 -10.11 17.10 -11.40
C GLU A 51 -9.67 16.44 -10.09
N ALA A 52 -8.36 16.44 -9.82
CA ALA A 52 -7.81 15.79 -8.65
C ALA A 52 -8.32 16.49 -7.37
N SER A 53 -8.93 15.71 -6.47
CA SER A 53 -9.44 16.16 -5.17
C SER A 53 -8.82 15.34 -4.05
N PHE A 54 -9.02 15.78 -2.80
CA PHE A 54 -8.57 15.03 -1.64
C PHE A 54 -9.16 13.62 -1.63
N GLU A 55 -10.47 13.48 -1.88
CA GLU A 55 -11.21 12.22 -1.85
C GLU A 55 -10.73 11.28 -2.96
N ASN A 56 -10.68 11.76 -4.20
CA ASN A 56 -10.40 10.91 -5.36
C ASN A 56 -8.91 10.58 -5.56
N THR A 57 -8.03 11.14 -4.73
CA THR A 57 -6.58 10.96 -4.83
C THR A 57 -5.95 10.59 -3.50
N ILE A 58 -6.09 11.41 -2.45
CA ILE A 58 -5.40 11.19 -1.16
C ILE A 58 -6.12 10.15 -0.32
N GLU A 59 -7.43 10.30 -0.15
CA GLU A 59 -8.24 9.33 0.60
C GLU A 59 -8.29 7.99 -0.13
N ALA A 60 -8.54 7.99 -1.44
CA ALA A 60 -8.48 6.78 -2.26
C ALA A 60 -7.12 6.05 -2.14
N LEU A 61 -6.01 6.79 -2.11
CA LEU A 61 -4.67 6.21 -1.92
C LEU A 61 -4.50 5.60 -0.52
N GLU A 62 -5.04 6.22 0.53
CA GLU A 62 -4.98 5.69 1.90
C GLU A 62 -5.72 4.35 2.03
N TYR A 63 -6.83 4.18 1.30
CA TYR A 63 -7.57 2.92 1.26
C TYR A 63 -6.92 1.85 0.35
N SER A 64 -6.05 2.26 -0.58
CA SER A 64 -5.42 1.35 -1.54
C SER A 64 -4.47 0.37 -0.82
N GLY A 65 -4.71 -0.93 -0.99
CA GLY A 65 -3.83 -1.96 -0.41
C GLY A 65 -3.90 -2.10 1.11
N LEU A 66 -4.96 -1.62 1.79
CA LEU A 66 -5.12 -1.81 3.25
C LEU A 66 -5.02 -3.29 3.65
N GLN A 67 -5.69 -4.19 2.93
CA GLN A 67 -5.63 -5.62 3.23
C GLN A 67 -4.21 -6.20 3.00
N LEU A 68 -3.47 -5.70 2.00
CA LEU A 68 -2.06 -6.08 1.79
C LEU A 68 -1.20 -5.67 3.00
N SER A 69 -1.41 -4.47 3.54
CA SER A 69 -0.74 -3.98 4.74
C SER A 69 -1.06 -4.86 5.95
N VAL A 70 -2.32 -5.27 6.15
CA VAL A 70 -2.71 -6.21 7.21
C VAL A 70 -1.97 -7.54 7.08
N VAL A 71 -1.96 -8.13 5.88
CA VAL A 71 -1.28 -9.40 5.63
C VAL A 71 0.23 -9.29 5.85
N GLN A 72 0.86 -8.20 5.40
CA GLN A 72 2.28 -7.94 5.68
C GLN A 72 2.55 -7.84 7.19
N ASN A 73 1.72 -7.10 7.94
CA ASN A 73 1.90 -6.95 9.38
C ASN A 73 1.77 -8.29 10.11
N ILE A 74 0.85 -9.17 9.70
CA ILE A 74 0.75 -10.53 10.23
C ILE A 74 2.05 -11.32 9.98
N LEU A 75 2.57 -11.29 8.74
CA LEU A 75 3.82 -11.99 8.40
C LEU A 75 4.98 -11.51 9.26
N MET A 76 5.15 -10.19 9.37
CA MET A 76 6.24 -9.57 10.11
C MET A 76 6.12 -9.81 11.62
N ASN A 77 4.89 -9.86 12.16
CA ASN A 77 4.65 -10.21 13.55
C ASN A 77 5.07 -11.66 13.84
N ILE A 78 4.64 -12.63 13.03
CA ILE A 78 5.04 -14.03 13.17
C ILE A 78 6.56 -14.18 13.01
N ASN A 79 7.15 -13.54 12.00
CA ASN A 79 8.60 -13.61 11.75
C ASN A 79 9.43 -12.97 12.88
N SER A 80 8.85 -12.08 13.67
CA SER A 80 9.51 -11.48 14.83
C SER A 80 9.36 -12.34 16.09
N ALA A 81 8.20 -12.97 16.29
CA ALA A 81 7.85 -13.62 17.56
C ALA A 81 8.04 -15.16 17.56
N GLU A 82 7.82 -15.83 16.42
CA GLU A 82 7.71 -17.29 16.33
C GLU A 82 8.32 -17.85 15.03
N THR A 83 9.41 -17.23 14.57
CA THR A 83 10.04 -17.63 13.31
C THR A 83 10.69 -19.02 13.38
N ASN A 84 10.74 -19.68 12.23
CA ASN A 84 11.41 -20.94 11.97
C ASN A 84 11.79 -21.00 10.48
N ASP A 85 12.44 -22.07 10.04
CA ASP A 85 12.92 -22.21 8.65
C ASP A 85 11.80 -22.03 7.59
N GLU A 86 10.57 -22.46 7.88
CA GLU A 86 9.43 -22.32 6.96
C GLU A 86 8.93 -20.86 6.89
N TRP A 87 8.87 -20.18 8.04
CA TRP A 87 8.51 -18.76 8.12
C TRP A 87 9.58 -17.85 7.52
N GLN A 88 10.86 -18.15 7.74
CA GLN A 88 11.98 -17.42 7.13
C GLN A 88 11.93 -17.54 5.61
N LYS A 89 11.82 -18.76 5.08
CA LYS A 89 11.71 -18.99 3.64
C LYS A 89 10.50 -18.27 3.03
N THR A 90 9.35 -18.34 3.69
CA THR A 90 8.14 -17.64 3.22
C THR A 90 8.36 -16.12 3.20
N THR A 91 9.03 -15.58 4.22
CA THR A 91 9.36 -14.16 4.30
C THR A 91 10.34 -13.75 3.19
N GLU A 92 11.39 -14.53 2.93
CA GLU A 92 12.35 -14.31 1.83
C GLU A 92 11.67 -14.33 0.45
N GLU A 93 10.65 -15.16 0.25
CA GLU A 93 9.89 -15.21 -1.00
C GLU A 93 8.89 -14.06 -1.18
N VAL A 94 8.41 -13.47 -0.07
CA VAL A 94 7.35 -12.46 -0.06
C VAL A 94 7.90 -11.03 -0.05
N LEU A 95 8.95 -10.77 0.73
CA LEU A 95 9.51 -9.42 0.89
C LEU A 95 9.93 -8.77 -0.44
N PRO A 96 10.58 -9.46 -1.39
CA PRO A 96 10.90 -8.85 -2.69
C PRO A 96 9.66 -8.38 -3.43
N LEU A 97 8.57 -9.16 -3.43
CA LEU A 97 7.32 -8.79 -4.10
C LEU A 97 6.70 -7.51 -3.50
N LEU A 98 6.73 -7.39 -2.18
CA LEU A 98 6.26 -6.20 -1.47
C LEU A 98 7.14 -4.98 -1.77
N ASN A 99 8.47 -5.16 -1.73
CA ASN A 99 9.42 -4.09 -2.02
C ASN A 99 9.25 -3.56 -3.44
N ASP A 100 9.16 -4.45 -4.42
CA ASP A 100 8.91 -4.09 -5.82
C ASP A 100 7.61 -3.29 -5.95
N PHE A 101 6.52 -3.77 -5.33
CA PHE A 101 5.24 -3.06 -5.33
C PHE A 101 5.35 -1.66 -4.70
N TYR A 102 5.94 -1.52 -3.52
CA TYR A 102 6.06 -0.21 -2.88
C TYR A 102 7.00 0.74 -3.62
N ASN A 103 8.02 0.22 -4.31
CA ASN A 103 8.88 1.00 -5.20
C ASN A 103 8.10 1.49 -6.42
N ASP A 104 7.31 0.63 -7.06
CA ASP A 104 6.42 1.00 -8.17
C ASP A 104 5.51 2.17 -7.76
N ILE A 105 4.93 2.14 -6.55
CA ILE A 105 4.07 3.22 -6.05
C ILE A 105 4.86 4.51 -5.83
N ARG A 106 6.02 4.44 -5.16
CA ARG A 106 6.84 5.63 -4.86
C ARG A 106 7.32 6.35 -6.12
N GLN A 107 7.58 5.59 -7.19
CA GLN A 107 8.09 6.09 -8.47
C GLN A 107 6.96 6.38 -9.49
N ASN A 108 5.69 6.17 -9.12
CA ASN A 108 4.56 6.39 -10.01
C ASN A 108 4.34 7.90 -10.28
N LYS A 109 4.86 8.38 -11.41
CA LYS A 109 4.77 9.79 -11.82
C LYS A 109 3.31 10.27 -11.98
N PRO A 110 2.41 9.57 -12.71
CA PRO A 110 1.00 10.00 -12.81
C PRO A 110 0.33 10.16 -11.44
N LEU A 111 0.59 9.25 -10.50
CA LEU A 111 0.06 9.35 -9.14
C LEU A 111 0.61 10.59 -8.42
N PHE A 112 1.92 10.85 -8.51
CA PHE A 112 2.51 12.03 -7.92
C PHE A 112 1.96 13.33 -8.52
N GLU A 113 1.74 13.40 -9.83
CA GLU A 113 1.15 14.57 -10.50
C GLU A 113 -0.24 14.89 -9.93
N ARG A 114 -1.07 13.87 -9.70
CA ARG A 114 -2.38 14.06 -9.05
C ARG A 114 -2.23 14.56 -7.62
N ILE A 115 -1.35 13.95 -6.82
CA ILE A 115 -1.10 14.36 -5.43
C ILE A 115 -0.61 15.82 -5.36
N ALA A 116 0.32 16.18 -6.25
CA ALA A 116 0.84 17.54 -6.38
C ALA A 116 -0.27 18.51 -6.77
N LYS A 117 -1.17 18.11 -7.68
CA LYS A 117 -2.30 18.93 -8.06
C LYS A 117 -3.24 19.21 -6.89
N VAL A 118 -3.61 18.18 -6.12
CA VAL A 118 -4.40 18.36 -4.89
C VAL A 118 -3.68 19.31 -3.92
N LYS A 119 -2.36 19.18 -3.74
CA LYS A 119 -1.58 20.05 -2.85
C LYS A 119 -1.59 21.51 -3.31
N GLU A 120 -1.57 21.76 -4.61
CA GLU A 120 -1.59 23.09 -5.22
C GLU A 120 -2.98 23.74 -5.11
N THR A 121 -4.05 22.99 -5.40
CA THR A 121 -5.40 23.55 -5.56
C THR A 121 -6.27 23.49 -4.33
N SER A 122 -5.93 22.66 -3.33
CA SER A 122 -6.74 22.56 -2.10
C SER A 122 -6.68 23.86 -1.30
N ASN A 123 -7.84 24.39 -0.94
CA ASN A 123 -7.96 25.44 0.06
C ASN A 123 -7.92 24.79 1.46
N PRO A 124 -7.02 25.21 2.36
CA PRO A 124 -6.98 24.68 3.73
C PRO A 124 -8.31 24.80 4.49
N GLU A 125 -9.15 25.79 4.17
CA GLU A 125 -10.45 25.96 4.84
C GLU A 125 -11.46 24.85 4.49
N ASP A 126 -11.25 24.13 3.39
CA ASP A 126 -12.13 23.04 2.93
C ASP A 126 -11.73 21.67 3.50
N LEU A 127 -10.60 21.58 4.21
CA LEU A 127 -10.04 20.34 4.76
C LEU A 127 -9.94 20.39 6.29
N THR A 128 -10.26 19.27 6.95
CA THR A 128 -9.99 19.14 8.40
C THR A 128 -8.48 19.17 8.70
N PRO A 129 -8.07 19.48 9.93
CA PRO A 129 -6.66 19.43 10.31
C PRO A 129 -5.98 18.08 10.01
N GLU A 130 -6.69 16.97 10.19
CA GLU A 130 -6.22 15.62 9.89
C GLU A 130 -6.04 15.41 8.38
N GLN A 131 -7.00 15.87 7.57
CA GLN A 131 -6.90 15.78 6.10
C GLN A 131 -5.74 16.62 5.57
N GLN A 132 -5.55 17.84 6.08
CA GLN A 132 -4.40 18.68 5.74
C GLN A 132 -3.07 18.00 6.09
N MET A 133 -3.01 17.36 7.27
CA MET A 133 -1.83 16.62 7.69
C MET A 133 -1.57 15.41 6.79
N LEU A 134 -2.61 14.66 6.43
CA LEU A 134 -2.48 13.51 5.53
C LEU A 134 -1.96 13.95 4.16
N LEU A 135 -2.57 14.96 3.54
CA LEU A 135 -2.13 15.52 2.26
C LEU A 135 -0.66 15.98 2.33
N ASP A 136 -0.26 16.70 3.38
CA ASP A 136 1.11 17.17 3.54
C ASP A 136 2.11 16.01 3.71
N LYS A 137 1.80 15.02 4.55
CA LYS A 137 2.65 13.85 4.77
C LYS A 137 2.80 13.00 3.51
N THR A 138 1.69 12.77 2.80
CA THR A 138 1.65 12.01 1.55
C THR A 138 2.50 12.72 0.50
N TYR A 139 2.26 14.00 0.23
CA TYR A 139 3.06 14.78 -0.73
C TYR A 139 4.56 14.75 -0.40
N LYS A 140 4.94 15.04 0.85
CA LYS A 140 6.34 15.02 1.29
C LYS A 140 6.99 13.64 1.17
N SER A 141 6.22 12.56 1.36
CA SER A 141 6.71 11.19 1.18
C SER A 141 7.15 10.96 -0.26
N PHE A 142 6.34 11.32 -1.25
CA PHE A 142 6.70 11.18 -2.67
C PHE A 142 7.91 12.04 -3.05
N VAL A 143 7.97 13.29 -2.57
CA VAL A 143 9.12 14.17 -2.81
C VAL A 143 10.42 13.56 -2.26
N ARG A 144 10.41 13.01 -1.04
CA ARG A 144 11.60 12.36 -0.45
C ARG A 144 12.05 11.10 -1.19
N ASN A 145 11.13 10.40 -1.84
CA ASN A 145 11.44 9.22 -2.66
C ASN A 145 11.80 9.59 -4.11
N GLY A 146 12.08 10.86 -4.39
CA GLY A 146 12.61 11.27 -5.68
C GLY A 146 11.57 11.48 -6.77
N ALA A 147 10.27 11.55 -6.46
CA ALA A 147 9.23 11.81 -7.45
C ALA A 147 9.38 13.18 -8.15
N ASN A 148 10.16 14.09 -7.57
CA ASN A 148 10.48 15.42 -8.11
C ASN A 148 11.91 15.53 -8.68
N LEU A 149 12.60 14.39 -8.89
CA LEU A 149 13.94 14.36 -9.48
C LEU A 149 13.85 14.06 -10.98
N ASP A 150 14.75 14.67 -11.78
CA ASP A 150 14.92 14.32 -13.19
C ASP A 150 15.26 12.83 -13.37
N GLU A 151 14.80 12.22 -14.48
CA GLU A 151 14.87 10.78 -14.78
C GLU A 151 16.23 10.12 -14.52
N ARG A 152 17.33 10.85 -14.78
CA ARG A 152 18.71 10.36 -14.61
C ARG A 152 19.13 10.09 -13.16
N LYS A 153 18.35 10.51 -12.15
CA LYS A 153 18.66 10.27 -10.72
C LYS A 153 17.72 9.26 -10.04
N GLN A 154 16.64 8.84 -10.70
CA GLN A 154 15.68 7.89 -10.14
C GLN A 154 16.19 6.43 -10.23
N GLU A 155 17.05 6.08 -11.19
CA GLU A 155 17.57 4.71 -11.37
C GLU A 155 18.61 4.27 -10.32
N GLU A 156 19.13 5.18 -9.50
CA GLU A 156 20.19 4.91 -8.50
C GLU A 156 19.66 4.70 -7.06
N LEU A 157 18.34 4.81 -6.83
CA LEU A 157 17.67 4.75 -5.52
C LEU A 157 16.84 3.47 -5.33
#